data_AF-A0A7W0WRW8-F1
#
_entry.id   AF-A0A7W0WRW8-F1
#
_cell.length_a   1.000
_cell.length_b   1.000
_cell.length_c   1.000
_cell.angle_alpha   90.00
_cell.angle_beta   90.00
_cell.angle_gamma   90.00
#
_symmetry.space_group_name_H-M   'P 1'
#
loop_
_entity.id
_entity.type
_entity.pdbx_description
1 polymer ?
#
loop_
_entity_poly.entity_id
_entity_poly.type
_entity_poly.pdbx_seq_one_letter_code
_entity_poly.pdbx_strand_id
1 'polypeptide(L)'
;MQATQGGSPWLTIATEKLERVLGPERAPAIIDEILRELGLDTLESPEQLALFGQRLARRGGFLSPLGASLQIQASMHQTRARI
;
A
#
# COMPACT_ATOMS: atom_id res chain seq x y z
N MET A 1 -27.52 4.69 -9.12
CA MET A 1 -26.98 3.54 -8.35
C MET A 1 -25.53 3.38 -8.78
N GLN A 2 -24.59 3.95 -8.04
CA GLN A 2 -23.18 3.88 -8.39
C GLN A 2 -22.64 2.54 -7.89
N ALA A 3 -22.11 1.73 -8.81
CA ALA A 3 -21.48 0.46 -8.48
C ALA A 3 -20.33 0.73 -7.50
N THR A 4 -20.40 0.14 -6.31
CA THR A 4 -19.23 -0.04 -5.45
C THR A 4 -18.24 -0.91 -6.22
N GLN A 5 -17.27 -0.27 -6.88
CA GLN A 5 -16.08 -0.93 -7.40
C GLN A 5 -15.45 -1.65 -6.20
N GLY A 6 -15.53 -2.97 -6.17
CA GLY A 6 -14.97 -3.83 -5.12
C GLY A 6 -13.45 -3.86 -5.17
N GLY A 7 -12.82 -2.69 -4.96
CA GLY A 7 -11.38 -2.54 -4.81
C GLY A 7 -10.98 -2.82 -3.39
N SER A 8 -9.81 -3.44 -3.20
CA SER A 8 -9.32 -3.69 -1.85
C SER A 8 -9.06 -2.39 -1.10
N PRO A 9 -9.56 -2.23 0.15
CA PRO A 9 -9.32 -1.03 0.94
C PRO A 9 -7.83 -0.78 1.20
N TRP A 10 -7.01 -1.83 1.29
CA TRP A 10 -5.57 -1.67 1.53
C TRP A 10 -4.82 -1.19 0.29
N LEU A 11 -5.25 -1.63 -0.89
CA LEU A 11 -4.71 -1.11 -2.14
C LEU A 11 -5.08 0.36 -2.31
N THR A 12 -6.32 0.74 -2.01
CA THR A 12 -6.76 2.15 -2.02
C THR A 12 -5.89 3.02 -1.11
N ILE A 13 -5.64 2.58 0.13
CA ILE A 13 -4.77 3.29 1.07
C ILE A 13 -3.35 3.47 0.50
N ALA A 14 -2.77 2.41 -0.07
CA ALA A 14 -1.45 2.49 -0.68
C ALA A 14 -1.45 3.48 -1.86
N THR A 15 -2.43 3.36 -2.76
CA THR A 15 -2.59 4.21 -3.95
C THR A 15 -2.69 5.68 -3.57
N GLU A 16 -3.66 6.08 -2.75
CA GLU A 16 -3.87 7.47 -2.34
C GLU A 16 -2.59 8.08 -1.75
N LYS A 17 -1.87 7.28 -0.95
CA LYS A 17 -0.67 7.74 -0.27
C LYS A 17 0.51 7.90 -1.22
N LEU A 18 0.66 7.00 -2.18
CA LEU A 18 1.70 7.10 -3.21
C LEU A 18 1.38 8.22 -4.19
N GLU A 19 0.13 8.37 -4.62
CA GLU A 19 -0.30 9.46 -5.51
C GLU A 19 -0.05 10.82 -4.89
N ARG A 20 -0.33 10.98 -3.58
CA ARG A 20 -0.09 12.26 -2.88
C ARG A 20 1.39 12.66 -2.85
N VAL A 21 2.31 11.71 -2.94
CA VAL A 21 3.77 11.97 -2.85
C VAL A 21 4.44 11.97 -4.21
N LEU A 22 4.06 11.05 -5.10
CA LEU A 22 4.71 10.82 -6.39
C LEU A 22 3.92 11.38 -7.57
N GLY A 23 2.65 11.73 -7.35
CA GLY A 23 1.70 12.10 -8.39
C GLY A 23 0.97 10.89 -8.99
N PRO A 24 -0.19 11.13 -9.64
CA PRO A 24 -1.04 10.08 -10.21
C PRO A 24 -0.39 9.36 -11.40
N GLU A 25 0.61 9.94 -12.05
CA GLU A 25 1.28 9.29 -13.18
C GLU A 25 2.34 8.27 -12.74
N ARG A 26 3.02 8.53 -11.61
CA ARG A 26 4.15 7.69 -11.15
C ARG A 26 3.72 6.63 -10.16
N ALA A 27 2.69 6.90 -9.36
CA ALA A 27 2.24 5.97 -8.33
C ALA A 27 1.82 4.60 -8.89
N PRO A 28 1.00 4.48 -9.96
CA PRO A 28 0.57 3.18 -10.47
C PRO A 28 1.72 2.27 -10.87
N ALA A 29 2.73 2.81 -11.56
CA ALA A 29 3.90 2.04 -12.00
C ALA A 29 4.68 1.45 -10.82
N ILE A 30 4.88 2.23 -9.75
CA ILE A 30 5.56 1.75 -8.54
C ILE A 30 4.71 0.71 -7.80
N ILE A 31 3.39 0.89 -7.74
CA ILE A 31 2.46 -0.05 -7.11
C ILE A 31 2.53 -1.39 -7.83
N ASP A 32 2.36 -1.40 -9.15
CA ASP A 32 2.40 -2.62 -9.98
C ASP A 32 3.74 -3.34 -9.86
N GLU A 33 4.84 -2.60 -9.81
CA GLU A 33 6.17 -3.18 -9.67
C GLU A 33 6.34 -3.88 -8.31
N ILE A 34 5.94 -3.24 -7.21
CA ILE A 34 6.02 -3.83 -5.88
C ILE A 34 5.06 -5.03 -5.74
N LEU A 35 3.84 -4.92 -6.26
CA LEU A 35 2.88 -6.02 -6.27
C LEU A 35 3.45 -7.24 -7.00
N ARG A 36 4.04 -7.02 -8.17
CA ARG A 36 4.71 -8.07 -8.95
C ARG A 36 5.90 -8.68 -8.21
N GLU A 37 6.72 -7.87 -7.53
CA GLU A 37 7.83 -8.36 -6.70
C GLU A 37 7.36 -9.24 -5.53
N LEU A 38 6.16 -8.97 -5.01
CA LEU A 38 5.55 -9.73 -3.93
C LEU A 38 4.73 -10.94 -4.43
N GLY A 39 4.56 -11.09 -5.75
CA GLY A 39 3.69 -12.11 -6.34
C GLY A 39 2.21 -11.91 -6.01
N LEU A 40 1.78 -10.65 -5.89
CA LEU A 40 0.41 -10.26 -5.54
C LEU A 40 -0.23 -9.50 -6.70
N ASP A 41 -1.53 -9.71 -6.90
CA ASP A 41 -2.34 -8.91 -7.84
C ASP A 41 -3.03 -7.72 -7.13
N THR A 42 -3.18 -7.80 -5.81
CA THR A 42 -3.81 -6.77 -4.96
C THR A 42 -3.34 -6.94 -3.51
N LEU A 43 -3.71 -6.00 -2.63
CA LEU A 43 -3.42 -6.07 -1.20
C LEU A 43 -4.72 -6.36 -0.44
N GLU A 44 -5.02 -7.59 -0.05
CA GLU A 44 -6.27 -7.99 0.60
C GLU A 44 -6.24 -7.92 2.13
N SER A 45 -5.06 -7.76 2.73
CA SER A 45 -4.91 -7.74 4.19
C SER A 45 -3.95 -6.67 4.71
N PRO A 46 -4.06 -6.31 6.00
CA PRO A 46 -3.07 -5.45 6.67
C PRO A 46 -1.64 -6.02 6.58
N GLU A 47 -1.47 -7.33 6.67
CA GLU A 47 -0.16 -8.00 6.56
C GLU A 47 0.46 -7.75 5.18
N GLN A 48 -0.35 -7.87 4.12
CA GLN A 48 0.10 -7.57 2.76
C GLN A 48 0.45 -6.09 2.59
N LEU A 49 -0.31 -5.18 3.21
CA LEU A 49 0.03 -3.76 3.23
C LEU A 49 1.35 -3.48 3.97
N ALA A 50 1.61 -4.18 5.07
CA ALA A 50 2.87 -4.08 5.80
C ALA A 50 4.05 -4.61 4.96
N LEU A 51 3.89 -5.75 4.27
CA LEU A 51 4.89 -6.30 3.36
C LEU A 51 5.16 -5.37 2.17
N PHE A 52 4.11 -4.80 1.58
CA PHE A 52 4.19 -3.76 0.54
C PHE A 52 4.99 -2.56 1.04
N GLY A 53 4.64 -2.01 2.21
CA GLY A 53 5.35 -0.90 2.82
C GLY A 53 6.81 -1.22 3.12
N GLN A 54 7.12 -2.43 3.57
CA GLN A 54 8.50 -2.88 3.78
C GLN A 54 9.28 -2.93 2.47
N ARG A 55 8.70 -3.50 1.41
CA ARG A 55 9.36 -3.62 0.11
C ARG A 55 9.61 -2.26 -0.52
N LEU A 56 8.64 -1.35 -0.40
CA LEU A 56 8.76 0.05 -0.81
C LEU A 56 9.89 0.75 -0.05
N ALA A 57 9.98 0.53 1.27
CA ALA A 57 10.99 1.19 2.09
C ALA A 57 12.43 0.76 1.73
N ARG A 58 12.62 -0.52 1.36
CA ARG A 58 13.92 -1.06 0.93
C ARG A 58 14.47 -0.41 -0.34
N ARG A 59 13.64 0.28 -1.13
CA ARG A 59 14.09 1.03 -2.31
C ARG A 59 14.85 2.31 -1.95
N GLY A 60 14.78 2.75 -0.68
CA GLY A 60 15.53 3.91 -0.20
C GLY A 60 14.99 5.24 -0.70
N GLY A 61 15.77 6.30 -0.47
CA GLY A 61 15.39 7.68 -0.83
C GLY A 61 14.04 8.10 -0.22
N PHE A 62 13.24 8.82 -1.00
CA PHE A 62 11.90 9.29 -0.59
C PHE A 62 10.87 8.16 -0.37
N LEU A 63 11.13 6.95 -0.88
CA LEU A 63 10.24 5.80 -0.71
C LEU A 63 10.37 5.15 0.67
N SER A 64 11.52 5.31 1.33
CA SER A 64 11.78 4.83 2.69
C SER A 64 10.74 5.30 3.73
N PRO A 65 10.56 6.62 3.96
CA PRO A 65 9.57 7.11 4.92
C PRO A 65 8.13 6.82 4.50
N LEU A 66 7.85 6.75 3.20
CA LEU A 66 6.53 6.41 2.69
C LEU A 66 6.14 4.96 3.04
N GLY A 67 7.06 4.02 2.80
CA GLY A 67 6.90 2.62 3.15
C GLY A 67 6.81 2.37 4.66
N ALA A 68 7.57 3.11 5.47
CA ALA A 68 7.46 3.05 6.93
C ALA A 68 6.07 3.50 7.42
N SER A 69 5.50 4.54 6.81
CA SER A 69 4.18 5.03 7.19
C SER A 69 3.04 4.08 6.79
N LEU A 70 3.18 3.32 5.70
CA LEU A 70 2.22 2.25 5.36
C LEU A 70 2.29 1.09 6.37
N GLN A 71 3.48 0.73 6.84
CA GLN A 71 3.65 -0.28 7.90
C GLN A 71 2.98 0.13 9.22
N ILE A 72 3.05 1.42 9.59
CA ILE A 72 2.36 1.95 10.77
C ILE A 72 0.84 1.86 10.59
N GLN A 73 0.30 2.20 9.42
CA GLN A 73 -1.14 2.09 9.18
C GLN A 73 -1.60 0.63 9.25
N ALA A 74 -0.86 -0.29 8.64
CA ALA A 74 -1.15 -1.72 8.73
C ALA A 74 -1.23 -2.22 10.18
N SER A 75 -0.26 -1.84 11.04
CA SER A 75 -0.24 -2.29 12.44
C SER A 75 -1.38 -1.70 13.28
N MET A 76 -1.79 -0.45 13.02
CA MET A 76 -2.96 0.13 13.67
C MET A 76 -4.25 -0.64 13.36
N HIS A 77 -4.40 -1.09 12.10
CA HIS A 77 -5.57 -1.87 11.70
C HIS A 77 -5.56 -3.30 12.27
N GLN A 78 -4.39 -3.94 12.37
CA GLN A 78 -4.25 -5.26 13.02
C GLN A 78 -4.61 -5.19 14.51
N THR A 79 -4.20 -4.12 15.19
CA THR A 79 -4.45 -3.94 16.62
C THR A 79 -5.94 -3.82 16.91
N ARG A 80 -6.70 -3.13 16.05
CA ARG A 80 -8.16 -2.97 16.18
C ARG A 80 -8.96 -4.26 15.92
N ALA A 81 -8.39 -5.25 15.25
CA ALA A 81 -9.05 -6.54 14.98
C ALA A 81 -8.91 -7.57 16.11
N ARG A 82 -8.10 -7.28 17.15
CA ARG A 82 -7.77 -8.22 18.24
C ARG A 82 -8.44 -7.88 19.59
N ILE A 83 -9.27 -6.83 19.64
CA ILE A 83 -9.99 -6.34 20.83
C ILE A 83 -11.49 -6.46 20.57
#